data_AF-A0A1N7JCA9-F1
#
_entry.id   AF-A0A1N7JCA9-F1
#
_cell.length_a   1.000
_cell.length_b   1.000
_cell.length_c   1.000
_cell.angle_alpha   90.00
_cell.angle_beta   90.00
_cell.angle_gamma   90.00
#
_symmetry.space_group_name_H-M   'P 1'
#
loop_
_entity.id
_entity.type
_entity.pdbx_description
1 polymer ?
#
loop_
_entity_poly.entity_id
_entity_poly.type
_entity_poly.pdbx_seq_one_letter_code
_entity_poly.pdbx_strand_id
1 'polypeptide(L)'
;MLAFNYIWVRKNKYEHLSLKKFWPHIILIPLLLTIPVVSSPDFDGTLSVFRVSPFQREFIRFVLVIIFFYINLNIFLPKLYSRKKYGMFTFGIMLSFGLMVFLPYYLTSQNIFVPEPSSVGMPPHEMMPEAHGNLPPPPMETAPPFRAAGPRNDGSYYQMIFASVLPFLFSFLSSLFIYRNMEKKELERSKAKAELLNLKYQLQPHFLFNILNSVYSLALMKSDDAPNGILRLSNVMRYVVQESSKDFVDLSREIEYLKDYTALQLIRADSSLDFSYAEDGETKGLQIAPFILVNFIENAFKYGFNAEENSKIAIKIVVKEKILNFNVFNHIVSEKTAGDQSLKVGMKNTMEHLNQIYPGKHSLVIHNDGNTFDVNLKIDLN
;
A
#
# COMPACT_ATOMS: atom_id res chain seq x y z
N MET A 1 2.88 11.88 -20.63
CA MET A 1 2.16 10.66 -20.17
C MET A 1 2.13 10.46 -18.65
N LEU A 2 3.17 10.85 -17.89
CA LEU A 2 3.22 10.67 -16.43
C LEU A 2 2.13 11.45 -15.65
N ALA A 3 1.68 12.61 -16.15
CA ALA A 3 0.62 13.40 -15.51
C ALA A 3 -0.78 12.76 -15.61
N PHE A 4 -1.05 11.97 -16.65
CA PHE A 4 -2.36 11.34 -16.86
C PHE A 4 -2.56 10.12 -15.93
N ASN A 5 -1.48 9.40 -15.63
CA ASN A 5 -1.53 8.22 -14.76
C ASN A 5 -1.78 8.62 -13.28
N TYR A 6 -1.28 9.78 -12.86
CA TYR A 6 -1.53 10.32 -11.52
C TYR A 6 -3.00 10.73 -11.30
N ILE A 7 -3.68 11.19 -12.35
CA ILE A 7 -5.09 11.62 -12.29
C ILE A 7 -6.03 10.40 -12.33
N TRP A 8 -5.70 9.36 -13.10
CA TRP A 8 -6.51 8.14 -13.20
C TRP A 8 -6.52 7.33 -11.88
N VAL A 9 -5.36 7.18 -11.23
CA VAL A 9 -5.25 6.51 -9.91
C VAL A 9 -6.04 7.24 -8.81
N ARG A 10 -6.19 8.56 -8.92
CA ARG A 10 -6.96 9.36 -7.95
C ARG A 10 -8.47 9.26 -8.15
N LYS A 11 -8.93 9.00 -9.39
CA LYS A 11 -10.37 8.97 -9.73
C LYS A 11 -11.04 7.63 -9.38
N ASN A 12 -10.29 6.53 -9.37
CA ASN A 12 -10.80 5.20 -9.00
C ASN A 12 -10.82 4.91 -7.48
N LYS A 13 -10.56 5.91 -6.64
CA LYS A 13 -10.33 5.75 -5.19
C LYS A 13 -11.59 5.38 -4.36
N TYR A 14 -12.78 5.29 -4.97
CA TYR A 14 -14.04 5.16 -4.22
C TYR A 14 -15.10 4.17 -4.76
N GLU A 15 -14.90 3.48 -5.90
CA GLU A 15 -16.01 2.74 -6.54
C GLU A 15 -16.12 1.23 -6.26
N HIS A 16 -15.23 0.63 -5.46
CA HIS A 16 -15.37 -0.78 -5.07
C HIS A 16 -15.54 -0.96 -3.56
N LEU A 17 -16.66 -0.46 -3.02
CA LEU A 17 -17.19 -0.94 -1.75
C LEU A 17 -17.92 -2.28 -1.98
N SER A 18 -17.14 -3.36 -2.09
CA SER A 18 -17.67 -4.73 -2.10
C SER A 18 -18.42 -5.04 -0.81
N LEU A 19 -19.64 -5.57 -0.94
CA LEU A 19 -20.52 -6.09 0.12
C LEU A 19 -19.80 -6.99 1.15
N LYS A 20 -18.69 -7.65 0.77
CA LYS A 20 -17.88 -8.49 1.67
C LYS A 20 -17.24 -7.74 2.84
N LYS A 21 -17.09 -6.41 2.78
CA LYS A 21 -16.56 -5.61 3.91
C LYS A 21 -17.58 -5.42 5.05
N PHE A 22 -18.87 -5.62 4.80
CA PHE A 22 -19.93 -5.33 5.79
C PHE A 22 -20.29 -6.52 6.68
N TRP A 23 -19.97 -7.75 6.29
CA TRP A 23 -20.31 -8.95 7.05
C TRP A 23 -19.83 -8.94 8.51
N PRO A 24 -18.57 -8.59 8.84
CA PRO A 24 -18.15 -8.53 10.24
C PRO A 24 -18.91 -7.47 11.04
N HIS A 25 -19.39 -6.40 10.38
CA HIS A 25 -20.16 -5.33 11.02
C HIS A 25 -21.60 -5.75 11.35
N ILE A 26 -22.22 -6.59 10.51
CA ILE A 26 -23.57 -7.13 10.74
C ILE A 26 -23.65 -7.97 12.02
N ILE A 27 -22.54 -8.60 12.42
CA ILE A 27 -22.46 -9.43 13.64
C ILE A 27 -21.93 -8.61 14.83
N LEU A 28 -20.92 -7.76 14.60
CA LEU A 28 -20.26 -6.99 15.65
C LEU A 28 -21.16 -5.89 16.24
N ILE A 29 -22.00 -5.25 15.43
CA ILE A 29 -22.88 -4.17 15.89
C ILE A 29 -23.93 -4.70 16.89
N PRO A 30 -24.72 -5.76 16.57
CA PRO A 30 -25.62 -6.37 17.56
C PRO A 30 -24.88 -6.84 18.81
N LEU A 31 -23.71 -7.48 18.66
CA LEU A 31 -22.90 -7.96 19.77
C LEU A 31 -22.42 -6.81 20.69
N LEU A 32 -22.07 -5.65 20.14
CA LEU A 32 -21.68 -4.50 20.95
C LEU A 32 -22.89 -3.89 21.67
N LEU A 33 -24.07 -3.91 21.04
CA LEU A 33 -25.31 -3.39 21.62
C LEU A 33 -25.91 -4.31 22.69
N THR A 34 -25.52 -5.59 22.78
CA THR A 34 -25.92 -6.48 23.88
C THR A 34 -25.14 -6.21 25.17
N ILE A 35 -23.94 -5.61 25.11
CA ILE A 35 -23.12 -5.29 26.28
C ILE A 35 -23.91 -4.47 27.32
N PRO A 36 -24.50 -3.31 26.99
CA PRO A 36 -25.27 -2.53 27.96
C PRO A 36 -26.52 -3.26 28.47
N VAL A 37 -27.10 -4.18 27.68
CA VAL A 37 -28.28 -4.98 28.06
C VAL A 37 -27.92 -5.97 29.16
N VAL A 38 -26.85 -6.74 28.95
CA VAL A 38 -26.41 -7.79 29.89
C VAL A 38 -25.73 -7.20 31.13
N SER A 39 -25.06 -6.05 31.00
CA SER A 39 -24.41 -5.38 32.13
C SER A 39 -25.35 -4.57 33.01
N SER A 40 -26.63 -4.44 32.64
CA SER A 40 -27.59 -3.63 33.39
C SER A 40 -27.98 -4.33 34.70
N PRO A 41 -27.87 -3.67 35.87
CA PRO A 41 -28.33 -4.22 37.14
C PRO A 41 -29.82 -4.52 37.17
N ASP A 42 -30.61 -3.83 36.33
CA ASP A 42 -32.06 -3.95 36.26
C ASP A 42 -32.52 -5.03 35.25
N PHE A 43 -31.59 -5.81 34.68
CA PHE A 43 -31.91 -6.84 33.71
C PHE A 43 -32.55 -8.07 34.35
N ASP A 44 -33.85 -8.22 34.10
CA ASP A 44 -34.71 -9.32 34.59
C ASP A 44 -34.94 -10.44 33.55
N GLY A 45 -34.22 -10.39 32.41
CA GLY A 45 -34.43 -11.31 31.28
C GLY A 45 -35.48 -10.85 30.27
N THR A 46 -36.13 -9.70 30.49
CA THR A 46 -37.11 -9.10 29.58
C THR A 46 -36.63 -7.75 29.03
N LEU A 47 -37.38 -7.17 28.07
CA LEU A 47 -37.11 -5.84 27.51
C LEU A 47 -37.63 -4.69 28.41
N SER A 48 -38.03 -4.98 29.65
CA SER A 48 -38.47 -3.98 30.63
C SER A 48 -37.37 -2.95 30.94
N VAL A 49 -36.09 -3.35 30.84
CA VAL A 49 -34.90 -2.49 31.00
C VAL A 49 -34.93 -1.23 30.14
N PHE A 50 -35.55 -1.28 28.96
CA PHE A 50 -35.67 -0.12 28.07
C PHE A 50 -36.56 1.00 28.64
N ARG A 51 -37.30 0.76 29.72
CA ARG A 51 -38.08 1.79 30.42
C ARG A 51 -37.26 2.52 31.48
N VAL A 52 -36.07 2.01 31.82
CA VAL A 52 -35.21 2.55 32.86
C VAL A 52 -34.30 3.62 32.26
N SER A 53 -34.40 4.85 32.79
CA SER A 53 -33.65 6.03 32.30
C SER A 53 -32.12 5.82 32.29
N PRO A 54 -31.48 5.30 33.36
CA PRO A 54 -30.06 4.94 33.31
C PRO A 54 -29.68 4.01 32.15
N PHE A 55 -30.48 2.97 31.90
CA PHE A 55 -30.22 2.01 30.83
C PHE A 55 -30.34 2.66 29.44
N GLN A 56 -31.39 3.45 29.20
CA GLN A 56 -31.57 4.17 27.94
C GLN A 56 -30.35 5.07 27.63
N ARG A 57 -29.78 5.75 28.64
CA ARG A 57 -28.60 6.61 28.47
C ARG A 57 -27.38 5.83 28.01
N GLU A 58 -27.11 4.69 28.63
CA GLU A 58 -26.01 3.81 28.22
C GLU A 58 -26.25 3.26 26.82
N PHE A 59 -27.47 2.78 26.52
CA PHE A 59 -27.80 2.26 25.20
C PHE A 59 -27.60 3.31 24.09
N ILE A 60 -28.13 4.52 24.27
CA ILE A 60 -27.93 5.64 23.33
C ILE A 60 -26.45 5.96 23.19
N ARG A 61 -25.67 5.95 24.29
CA ARG A 61 -24.24 6.20 24.22
C ARG A 61 -23.51 5.18 23.35
N PHE A 62 -23.79 3.88 23.52
CA PHE A 62 -23.20 2.83 22.66
C PHE A 62 -23.59 2.99 21.19
N VAL A 63 -24.82 3.42 20.88
CA VAL A 63 -25.22 3.77 19.51
C VAL A 63 -24.35 4.92 18.96
N LEU A 64 -24.12 5.97 19.75
CA LEU A 64 -23.26 7.09 19.36
C LEU A 64 -21.79 6.68 19.17
N VAL A 65 -21.27 5.73 19.98
CA VAL A 65 -19.91 5.15 19.79
C VAL A 65 -19.77 4.54 18.40
N ILE A 66 -20.78 3.77 17.98
CA ILE A 66 -20.80 3.08 16.69
C ILE A 66 -20.89 4.10 15.56
N ILE A 67 -21.78 5.08 15.67
CA ILE A 67 -21.91 6.16 14.68
C ILE A 67 -20.58 6.92 14.54
N PHE A 68 -19.97 7.31 15.66
CA PHE A 68 -18.68 7.98 15.68
C PHE A 68 -17.59 7.11 15.04
N PHE A 69 -17.54 5.80 15.34
CA PHE A 69 -16.57 4.88 14.74
C PHE A 69 -16.59 4.97 13.21
N TYR A 70 -17.78 4.88 12.60
CA TYR A 70 -17.92 4.91 11.14
C TYR A 70 -17.67 6.28 10.53
N ILE A 71 -18.11 7.36 11.19
CA ILE A 71 -17.81 8.73 10.75
C ILE A 71 -16.31 8.98 10.80
N ASN A 72 -15.65 8.56 11.88
CA ASN A 72 -14.21 8.74 12.04
C ASN A 72 -13.44 7.96 10.97
N LEU A 73 -13.82 6.70 10.75
CA LEU A 73 -13.18 5.82 9.78
C LEU A 73 -13.37 6.27 8.31
N ASN A 74 -14.57 6.73 7.94
CA ASN A 74 -14.90 7.03 6.53
C ASN A 74 -14.82 8.51 6.16
N ILE A 75 -14.83 9.42 7.14
CA ILE A 75 -14.84 10.87 6.90
C ILE A 75 -13.67 11.55 7.58
N PHE A 76 -13.56 11.49 8.91
CA PHE A 76 -12.57 12.29 9.63
C PHE A 76 -11.13 11.91 9.27
N LEU A 77 -10.80 10.61 9.36
CA LEU A 77 -9.46 10.12 9.02
C LEU A 77 -9.13 10.34 7.52
N PRO A 78 -9.92 9.83 6.56
CA PRO A 78 -9.56 9.94 5.15
C PRO A 78 -9.74 11.33 4.53
N LYS A 79 -10.66 12.19 5.01
CA LYS A 79 -10.91 13.51 4.38
C LYS A 79 -10.29 14.68 5.14
N LEU A 80 -10.16 14.59 6.47
CA LEU A 80 -9.62 15.68 7.29
C LEU A 80 -8.17 15.40 7.71
N TYR A 81 -7.91 14.26 8.37
CA TYR A 81 -6.57 13.94 8.89
C TYR A 81 -5.55 13.72 7.76
N SER A 82 -5.88 12.90 6.77
CA SER A 82 -4.97 12.63 5.63
C SER A 82 -4.66 13.88 4.80
N ARG A 83 -5.58 14.84 4.76
CA ARG A 83 -5.42 16.12 4.05
C ARG A 83 -4.79 17.22 4.92
N LYS A 84 -4.24 16.86 6.09
CA LYS A 84 -3.61 17.78 7.05
C LYS A 84 -4.54 18.90 7.55
N LYS A 85 -5.86 18.71 7.48
CA LYS A 85 -6.86 19.66 8.01
C LYS A 85 -7.11 19.42 9.50
N TYR A 86 -6.07 19.56 10.32
CA TYR A 86 -6.09 19.17 11.73
C TYR A 86 -7.08 19.98 12.59
N GLY A 87 -7.32 21.26 12.27
CA GLY A 87 -8.31 22.08 13.00
C GLY A 87 -9.74 21.55 12.87
N MET A 88 -10.18 21.22 11.64
CA MET A 88 -11.50 20.62 11.42
C MET A 88 -11.62 19.22 12.02
N PHE A 89 -10.52 18.45 11.99
CA PHE A 89 -10.47 17.12 12.57
C PHE A 89 -10.64 17.15 14.10
N THR A 90 -9.86 18.00 14.78
CA THR A 90 -9.93 18.17 16.24
C THR A 90 -11.29 18.69 16.67
N PHE A 91 -11.84 19.69 15.97
CA PHE A 91 -13.21 20.16 16.21
C PHE A 91 -14.26 19.05 16.06
N GLY A 92 -14.18 18.25 14.98
CA GLY A 92 -15.10 17.14 14.76
C GLY A 92 -15.04 16.06 15.86
N ILE A 93 -13.84 15.76 16.37
CA ILE A 93 -13.65 14.85 17.50
C ILE A 93 -14.25 15.42 18.78
N MET A 94 -13.94 16.68 19.11
CA MET A 94 -14.47 17.34 20.32
C MET A 94 -15.99 17.45 20.28
N LEU A 95 -16.57 17.81 19.14
CA LEU A 95 -18.02 17.85 18.94
C LEU A 95 -18.64 16.46 19.14
N SER A 96 -18.03 15.42 18.55
CA SER A 96 -18.52 14.04 18.68
C SER A 96 -18.47 13.56 20.13
N PHE A 97 -17.40 13.89 20.84
CA PHE A 97 -17.27 13.57 22.26
C PHE A 97 -18.30 14.33 23.11
N GLY A 98 -18.50 15.63 22.86
CA GLY A 98 -19.52 16.43 23.53
C GLY A 98 -20.93 15.88 23.32
N LEU A 99 -21.30 15.53 22.08
CA LEU A 99 -22.58 14.87 21.77
C LEU A 99 -22.72 13.55 22.54
N MET A 100 -21.66 12.76 22.61
CA MET A 100 -21.67 11.49 23.34
C MET A 100 -21.88 11.64 24.85
N VAL A 101 -21.34 12.72 25.44
CA VAL A 101 -21.51 13.03 26.87
C VAL A 101 -22.90 13.58 27.17
N PHE A 102 -23.39 14.56 26.41
CA PHE A 102 -24.59 15.32 26.78
C PHE A 102 -25.89 14.83 26.15
N LEU A 103 -25.86 14.30 24.92
CA LEU A 103 -27.06 13.94 24.17
C LEU A 103 -27.90 12.85 24.87
N PRO A 104 -27.33 11.74 25.40
CA PRO A 104 -28.13 10.72 26.07
C PRO A 104 -28.90 11.27 27.28
N TYR A 105 -28.30 12.20 28.02
CA TYR A 105 -28.90 12.79 29.22
C TYR A 105 -30.06 13.71 28.88
N TYR A 106 -29.94 14.48 27.80
CA TYR A 106 -31.00 15.37 27.34
C TYR A 106 -32.19 14.61 26.75
N LEU A 107 -31.94 13.48 26.06
CA LEU A 107 -33.00 12.67 25.46
C LEU A 107 -33.80 11.85 26.50
N THR A 108 -33.19 11.53 27.63
CA THR A 108 -33.76 10.63 28.66
C THR A 108 -34.20 11.39 29.92
N SER A 109 -34.43 12.70 29.85
CA SER A 109 -34.93 13.49 30.98
C SER A 109 -36.44 13.31 31.17
N GLN A 110 -36.86 12.17 31.71
CA GLN A 110 -38.21 11.94 32.26
C GLN A 110 -38.08 11.26 33.64
N ASN A 111 -38.51 12.01 34.66
CA ASN A 111 -38.99 11.70 36.01
C ASN A 111 -38.21 10.72 36.92
N ILE A 112 -37.58 11.30 37.95
CA ILE A 112 -37.48 10.66 39.26
C ILE A 112 -38.90 10.66 39.85
N PHE A 113 -39.66 9.56 39.73
CA PHE A 113 -40.82 9.38 40.59
C PHE A 113 -40.30 9.04 41.99
N VAL A 114 -40.10 10.06 42.82
CA VAL A 114 -40.09 9.87 44.27
C VAL A 114 -41.55 9.94 44.68
N PRO A 115 -42.21 8.85 45.12
CA PRO A 115 -43.44 9.03 45.88
C PRO A 115 -43.07 9.86 47.10
N GLU A 116 -43.70 11.02 47.28
CA GLU A 116 -43.64 11.73 48.56
C GLU A 116 -43.87 10.71 49.67
N PRO A 117 -43.07 10.73 50.76
CA PRO A 117 -43.46 9.97 51.94
C PRO A 117 -44.83 10.51 52.35
N SER A 118 -45.87 9.70 52.12
CA SER A 118 -47.20 9.97 52.62
C SER A 118 -47.06 10.33 54.09
N SER A 119 -47.55 11.51 54.44
CA SER A 119 -47.62 11.98 55.82
C SER A 119 -48.44 10.97 56.62
N VAL A 120 -47.78 10.00 57.24
CA VAL A 120 -48.39 9.12 58.23
C VAL A 120 -48.76 10.04 59.38
N GLY A 121 -50.06 10.29 59.52
CA GLY A 121 -50.61 11.10 60.61
C GLY A 121 -50.12 10.55 61.95
N MET A 122 -49.54 11.42 62.76
CA MET A 122 -49.29 11.10 64.17
C MET A 122 -50.64 10.81 64.85
N PRO A 123 -50.79 9.74 65.65
CA PRO A 123 -51.94 9.61 66.53
C PRO A 123 -51.86 10.70 67.63
N PRO A 124 -52.99 11.12 68.21
CA PRO A 124 -53.00 12.21 69.18
C PRO A 124 -52.15 11.86 70.41
N HIS A 125 -51.36 12.82 70.88
CA HIS A 125 -50.67 12.72 72.17
C HIS A 125 -51.69 12.55 73.31
N GLU A 126 -51.82 11.33 73.84
CA GLU A 126 -52.38 11.12 75.18
C GLU A 126 -51.35 11.56 76.21
N MET A 127 -51.72 12.52 77.05
CA MET A 127 -50.96 12.94 78.23
C MET A 127 -50.91 11.78 79.21
N MET A 128 -49.71 11.34 79.62
CA MET A 128 -49.55 10.52 80.83
C MET A 128 -48.71 11.25 81.88
N PRO A 129 -49.00 11.05 83.19
CA PRO A 129 -48.49 11.87 84.26
C PRO A 129 -47.08 11.47 84.70
N GLU A 130 -46.37 12.42 85.30
CA GLU A 130 -45.08 12.22 85.95
C GLU A 130 -45.12 11.08 86.98
N ALA A 131 -44.22 10.11 86.83
CA ALA A 131 -43.94 9.12 87.86
C ALA A 131 -42.42 8.93 88.01
N HIS A 132 -41.89 9.40 89.12
CA HIS A 132 -40.55 9.11 89.61
C HIS A 132 -40.36 7.61 89.82
N GLY A 133 -39.32 7.02 89.23
CA GLY A 133 -38.88 5.66 89.54
C GLY A 133 -37.74 5.19 88.65
N ASN A 134 -36.64 4.73 89.27
CA ASN A 134 -35.50 4.09 88.61
C ASN A 134 -35.98 2.85 87.81
N LEU A 135 -36.03 2.96 86.49
CA LEU A 135 -36.15 1.83 85.57
C LEU A 135 -34.82 1.67 84.81
N PRO A 136 -34.30 0.44 84.65
CA PRO A 136 -33.13 0.21 83.81
C PRO A 136 -33.47 0.55 82.35
N PRO A 137 -32.50 1.00 81.53
CA PRO A 137 -32.76 1.33 80.14
C PRO A 137 -33.30 0.10 79.37
N PRO A 138 -34.20 0.30 78.40
CA PRO A 138 -34.75 -0.81 77.61
C PRO A 138 -33.65 -1.53 76.80
N PRO A 139 -33.86 -2.80 76.41
CA PRO A 139 -32.89 -3.55 75.64
C PRO A 139 -32.62 -2.84 74.31
N MET A 140 -31.35 -2.81 73.89
CA MET A 140 -30.92 -2.26 72.61
C MET A 140 -31.55 -3.12 71.49
N GLU A 141 -32.74 -2.74 71.02
CA GLU A 141 -33.30 -3.30 69.79
C GLU A 141 -32.35 -2.99 68.65
N THR A 142 -31.99 -4.05 67.94
CA THR A 142 -31.11 -4.10 66.79
C THR A 142 -31.26 -2.89 65.88
N ALA A 143 -30.19 -2.12 65.72
CA ALA A 143 -30.10 -1.11 64.67
C ALA A 143 -30.51 -1.75 63.32
N PRO A 144 -31.40 -1.12 62.53
CA PRO A 144 -31.78 -1.66 61.23
C PRO A 144 -30.53 -1.79 60.34
N PRO A 145 -30.43 -2.84 59.51
CA PRO A 145 -29.23 -3.11 58.74
C PRO A 145 -29.00 -1.98 57.75
N PHE A 146 -27.78 -1.44 57.70
CA PHE A 146 -27.24 -0.64 56.60
C PHE A 146 -28.23 0.34 55.94
N ARG A 147 -28.49 1.49 56.57
CA ARG A 147 -28.81 2.71 55.82
C ARG A 147 -27.54 3.18 55.09
N ALA A 148 -27.25 2.58 53.94
CA ALA A 148 -26.18 3.04 53.05
C ALA A 148 -26.56 2.86 51.57
N ALA A 149 -27.52 3.66 51.12
CA ALA A 149 -27.56 4.13 49.74
C ALA A 149 -28.35 5.45 49.75
N GLY A 150 -27.65 6.56 50.03
CA GLY A 150 -28.16 7.87 49.63
C GLY A 150 -28.44 7.87 48.12
N PRO A 151 -29.30 8.77 47.62
CA PRO A 151 -29.71 8.78 46.22
C PRO A 151 -28.48 8.74 45.33
N ARG A 152 -28.38 7.71 44.48
CA ARG A 152 -27.36 7.64 43.43
C ARG A 152 -27.52 8.89 42.58
N ASN A 153 -26.57 9.80 42.71
CA ASN A 153 -26.59 11.08 42.01
C ASN A 153 -26.14 10.86 40.56
N ASP A 154 -26.92 10.07 39.80
CA ASP A 154 -26.69 9.62 38.41
C ASP A 154 -26.65 10.77 37.38
N GLY A 155 -26.70 12.02 37.85
CA GLY A 155 -26.64 13.25 37.07
C GLY A 155 -25.38 14.09 37.29
N SER A 156 -24.39 13.63 38.07
CA SER A 156 -23.15 14.40 38.24
C SER A 156 -22.35 14.45 36.93
N TYR A 157 -21.90 15.64 36.51
CA TYR A 157 -21.14 15.84 35.27
C TYR A 157 -19.91 14.92 35.17
N TYR A 158 -19.27 14.62 36.30
CA TYR A 158 -18.12 13.71 36.35
C TYR A 158 -18.46 12.29 35.93
N GLN A 159 -19.61 11.75 36.35
CA GLN A 159 -20.05 10.42 35.94
C GLN A 159 -20.38 10.37 34.44
N MET A 160 -20.99 11.43 33.89
CA MET A 160 -21.29 11.52 32.45
C MET A 160 -20.02 11.43 31.60
N ILE A 161 -19.01 12.21 31.98
CA ILE A 161 -17.72 12.26 31.29
C ILE A 161 -17.02 10.92 31.45
N PHE A 162 -16.88 10.42 32.68
CA PHE A 162 -16.17 9.17 32.97
C PHE A 162 -16.74 7.99 32.18
N ALA A 163 -18.07 7.86 32.16
CA ALA A 163 -18.75 6.77 31.46
C ALA A 163 -18.67 6.89 29.91
N SER A 164 -18.27 8.06 29.39
CA SER A 164 -18.09 8.29 27.94
C SER A 164 -16.65 8.14 27.46
N VAL A 165 -15.66 8.36 28.33
CA VAL A 165 -14.23 8.37 27.94
C VAL A 165 -13.78 7.03 27.38
N LEU A 166 -14.02 5.93 28.10
CA LEU A 166 -13.47 4.63 27.72
C LEU A 166 -14.07 4.09 26.40
N PRO A 167 -15.40 4.10 26.17
CA PRO A 167 -15.97 3.68 24.89
C PRO A 167 -15.56 4.59 23.73
N PHE A 168 -15.44 5.89 23.97
CA PHE A 168 -14.99 6.84 22.94
C PHE A 168 -13.54 6.58 22.55
N LEU A 169 -12.65 6.44 23.55
CA LEU A 169 -11.24 6.16 23.33
C LEU A 169 -11.05 4.83 22.58
N PHE A 170 -11.79 3.79 22.99
CA PHE A 170 -11.76 2.50 22.31
C PHE A 170 -12.18 2.61 20.84
N SER A 171 -13.27 3.33 20.55
CA SER A 171 -13.73 3.57 19.18
C SER A 171 -12.74 4.39 18.36
N PHE A 172 -12.15 5.43 18.94
CA PHE A 172 -11.14 6.26 18.30
C PHE A 172 -9.87 5.47 17.98
N LEU A 173 -9.31 4.74 18.94
CA LEU A 173 -8.10 3.94 18.76
C LEU A 173 -8.34 2.80 17.75
N SER A 174 -9.48 2.12 17.84
CA SER A 174 -9.83 1.04 16.91
C SER A 174 -9.97 1.55 15.47
N SER A 175 -10.67 2.67 15.27
CA SER A 175 -10.82 3.27 13.94
C SER A 175 -9.48 3.77 13.38
N LEU A 176 -8.61 4.35 14.23
CA LEU A 176 -7.26 4.73 13.84
C LEU A 176 -6.39 3.53 13.44
N PHE A 177 -6.41 2.45 14.23
CA PHE A 177 -5.67 1.23 13.94
C PHE A 177 -6.10 0.59 12.61
N ILE A 178 -7.41 0.46 12.39
CA ILE A 178 -7.96 -0.08 11.14
C ILE A 178 -7.56 0.80 9.95
N TYR A 179 -7.69 2.13 10.08
CA TYR A 179 -7.32 3.05 9.02
C TYR A 179 -5.83 2.95 8.64
N ARG A 180 -4.94 2.93 9.63
CA ARG A 180 -3.49 2.78 9.42
C ARG A 180 -3.14 1.45 8.77
N ASN A 181 -3.78 0.36 9.18
CA ASN A 181 -3.57 -0.96 8.56
C ASN A 181 -4.07 -1.00 7.11
N MET A 182 -5.18 -0.34 6.81
CA MET A 182 -5.68 -0.24 5.42
C MET A 182 -4.72 0.55 4.54
N GLU A 183 -4.21 1.68 5.03
CA GLU A 183 -3.25 2.51 4.31
C GLU A 183 -1.93 1.78 4.07
N LYS A 184 -1.41 1.06 5.08
CA LYS A 184 -0.21 0.22 4.94
C LYS A 184 -0.38 -0.85 3.86
N LYS A 185 -1.51 -1.59 3.89
CA LYS A 185 -1.81 -2.61 2.88
C LYS A 185 -1.97 -2.01 1.47
N GLU A 186 -2.54 -0.82 1.35
CA GLU A 186 -2.66 -0.12 0.07
C GLU A 186 -1.28 0.29 -0.47
N LEU A 187 -0.41 0.81 0.40
CA LEU A 187 0.97 1.16 0.04
C LEU A 187 1.78 -0.06 -0.41
N GLU A 188 1.71 -1.17 0.33
CA GLU A 188 2.36 -2.44 -0.04
C GLU A 188 1.87 -2.95 -1.39
N ARG A 189 0.55 -2.90 -1.65
CA ARG A 189 -0.02 -3.28 -2.95
C ARG A 189 0.45 -2.35 -4.08
N SER A 190 0.50 -1.05 -3.83
CA SER A 190 0.99 -0.08 -4.80
C SER A 190 2.46 -0.32 -5.13
N LYS A 191 3.27 -0.63 -4.12
CA LYS A 191 4.70 -0.97 -4.27
C LYS A 191 4.86 -2.24 -5.10
N ALA A 192 4.18 -3.34 -4.74
CA ALA A 192 4.23 -4.59 -5.49
C ALA A 192 3.77 -4.41 -6.95
N LYS A 193 2.74 -3.59 -7.19
CA LYS A 193 2.29 -3.26 -8.55
C LYS A 193 3.35 -2.47 -9.33
N ALA A 194 4.05 -1.53 -8.67
CA ALA A 194 5.13 -0.77 -9.29
C ALA A 194 6.33 -1.67 -9.64
N GLU A 195 6.72 -2.58 -8.74
CA GLU A 195 7.78 -3.57 -8.97
C GLU A 195 7.44 -4.50 -10.15
N LEU A 196 6.20 -5.02 -10.20
CA LEU A 196 5.73 -5.83 -11.32
C LEU A 196 5.78 -5.04 -12.64
N LEU A 197 5.32 -3.79 -12.63
CA LEU A 197 5.37 -2.94 -13.82
C LEU A 197 6.81 -2.68 -14.26
N ASN A 198 7.74 -2.46 -13.33
CA ASN A 198 9.15 -2.29 -13.64
C ASN A 198 9.73 -3.54 -14.32
N LEU A 199 9.45 -4.72 -13.77
CA LEU A 199 9.84 -6.01 -14.36
C LEU A 199 9.25 -6.19 -15.77
N LYS A 200 7.98 -5.77 -15.97
CA LYS A 200 7.33 -5.81 -17.29
C LYS A 200 7.96 -4.85 -18.29
N TYR A 201 8.50 -3.72 -17.86
CA TYR A 201 9.21 -2.78 -18.74
C TYR A 201 10.62 -3.25 -19.09
N GLN A 202 11.28 -3.99 -18.19
CA GLN A 202 12.58 -4.62 -18.47
C GLN A 202 12.46 -5.73 -19.53
N LEU A 203 11.29 -6.35 -19.66
CA LEU A 203 10.93 -7.16 -20.84
C LEU A 203 10.58 -6.21 -21.98
N GLN A 204 11.46 -6.03 -22.97
CA GLN A 204 11.18 -5.27 -24.20
C GLN A 204 10.03 -5.96 -24.98
N PRO A 205 8.76 -5.52 -24.88
CA PRO A 205 7.66 -6.33 -25.39
C PRO A 205 7.70 -6.41 -26.91
N HIS A 206 8.13 -5.31 -27.55
CA HIS A 206 8.32 -5.24 -28.99
C HIS A 206 9.38 -6.22 -29.49
N PHE A 207 10.55 -6.28 -28.83
CA PHE A 207 11.57 -7.28 -29.14
C PHE A 207 11.00 -8.70 -29.00
N LEU A 208 10.30 -9.00 -27.92
CA LEU A 208 9.72 -10.33 -27.69
C LEU A 208 8.72 -10.73 -28.78
N PHE A 209 7.77 -9.86 -29.13
CA PHE A 209 6.83 -10.13 -30.23
C PHE A 209 7.55 -10.34 -31.56
N ASN A 210 8.59 -9.54 -31.82
CA ASN A 210 9.39 -9.63 -33.03
C ASN A 210 10.14 -10.95 -33.14
N ILE A 211 10.79 -11.40 -32.06
CA ILE A 211 11.50 -12.68 -32.05
C ILE A 211 10.53 -13.85 -32.15
N LEU A 212 9.39 -13.81 -31.43
CA LEU A 212 8.36 -14.84 -31.54
C LEU A 212 7.87 -15.00 -32.99
N ASN A 213 7.63 -13.90 -33.69
CA ASN A 213 7.21 -13.92 -35.09
C ASN A 213 8.31 -14.53 -35.99
N SER A 214 9.57 -14.17 -35.80
CA SER A 214 10.69 -14.73 -36.57
C SER A 214 10.85 -16.24 -36.34
N VAL A 215 10.79 -16.69 -35.09
CA VAL A 215 10.85 -18.12 -34.75
C VAL A 215 9.64 -18.87 -35.30
N TYR A 216 8.45 -18.26 -35.25
CA TYR A 216 7.24 -18.82 -35.86
C TYR A 216 7.38 -18.96 -37.39
N SER A 217 7.95 -17.96 -38.07
CA SER A 217 8.25 -18.04 -39.51
C SER A 217 9.23 -19.17 -39.83
N LEU A 218 10.31 -19.34 -39.05
CA LEU A 218 11.23 -20.47 -39.21
C LEU A 218 10.51 -21.82 -39.05
N ALA A 219 9.61 -21.93 -38.08
CA ALA A 219 8.81 -23.14 -37.87
C ALA A 219 7.84 -23.42 -39.02
N LEU A 220 7.16 -22.40 -39.56
CA LEU A 220 6.31 -22.53 -40.74
C LEU A 220 7.10 -22.97 -41.98
N MET A 221 8.31 -22.44 -42.15
CA MET A 221 9.22 -22.81 -43.23
C MET A 221 9.90 -24.17 -43.02
N LYS A 222 9.68 -24.84 -41.89
CA LYS A 222 10.37 -26.08 -41.49
C LYS A 222 11.89 -25.95 -41.53
N SER A 223 12.42 -24.78 -41.16
CA SER A 223 13.85 -24.55 -41.08
C SER A 223 14.47 -25.35 -39.93
N ASP A 224 15.65 -25.94 -40.19
CA ASP A 224 16.47 -26.61 -39.17
C ASP A 224 16.97 -25.64 -38.08
N ASP A 225 16.88 -24.33 -38.30
CA ASP A 225 17.24 -23.29 -37.32
C ASP A 225 16.14 -23.03 -36.29
N ALA A 226 14.90 -23.47 -36.53
CA ALA A 226 13.78 -23.19 -35.63
C ALA A 226 14.01 -23.69 -34.18
N PRO A 227 14.50 -24.93 -33.94
CA PRO A 227 14.80 -25.41 -32.59
C PRO A 227 15.85 -24.55 -31.88
N ASN A 228 16.89 -24.12 -32.59
CA ASN A 228 17.94 -23.25 -32.04
C ASN A 228 17.38 -21.87 -31.67
N GLY A 229 16.53 -21.29 -32.53
CA GLY A 229 15.83 -20.04 -32.24
C GLY A 229 14.97 -20.11 -30.97
N ILE A 230 14.23 -21.21 -30.78
CA ILE A 230 13.43 -21.44 -29.56
C ILE A 230 14.32 -21.54 -28.32
N LEU A 231 15.43 -22.29 -28.40
CA LEU A 231 16.35 -22.46 -27.29
C LEU A 231 16.97 -21.12 -26.85
N ARG A 232 17.46 -20.33 -27.80
CA ARG A 232 18.03 -19.00 -27.52
C ARG A 232 17.01 -18.05 -26.92
N LEU A 233 15.78 -18.06 -27.44
CA LEU A 233 14.69 -17.28 -26.85
C LEU A 233 14.40 -17.70 -25.40
N SER A 234 14.39 -19.00 -25.12
CA SER A 234 14.24 -19.54 -23.75
C SER A 234 15.35 -19.06 -22.82
N ASN A 235 16.60 -19.04 -23.29
CA ASN A 235 17.75 -18.55 -22.52
C ASN A 235 17.64 -17.05 -22.21
N VAL A 236 17.32 -16.23 -23.22
CA VAL A 236 17.08 -14.78 -23.07
C VAL A 236 15.98 -14.52 -22.05
N MET A 237 14.84 -15.23 -22.15
CA MET A 237 13.73 -15.09 -21.20
C MET A 237 14.13 -15.52 -19.79
N ARG A 238 14.85 -16.64 -19.66
CA ARG A 238 15.35 -17.12 -18.36
C ARG A 238 16.26 -16.10 -17.70
N TYR A 239 17.18 -15.51 -18.45
CA TYR A 239 18.06 -14.46 -17.95
C TYR A 239 17.26 -13.25 -17.48
N VAL A 240 16.30 -12.77 -18.27
CA VAL A 240 15.45 -11.64 -17.88
C VAL A 240 14.66 -11.92 -16.59
N VAL A 241 14.12 -13.12 -16.43
CA VAL A 241 13.33 -13.47 -15.23
C VAL A 241 14.22 -13.64 -13.99
N GLN A 242 15.40 -14.26 -14.12
CA GLN A 242 16.23 -14.64 -12.97
C GLN A 242 17.17 -13.54 -12.51
N GLU A 243 17.67 -12.72 -13.43
CA GLU A 243 18.78 -11.80 -13.18
C GLU A 243 18.34 -10.34 -13.05
N SER A 244 17.12 -10.00 -13.47
CA SER A 244 16.61 -8.62 -13.46
C SER A 244 16.40 -7.98 -12.10
N SER A 245 16.35 -8.79 -11.04
CA SER A 245 16.21 -8.31 -9.67
C SER A 245 17.54 -8.21 -8.93
N LYS A 246 18.66 -8.58 -9.58
CA LYS A 246 19.99 -8.55 -8.97
C LYS A 246 20.71 -7.25 -9.34
N ASP A 247 21.48 -6.74 -8.39
CA ASP A 247 22.32 -5.56 -8.62
C ASP A 247 23.52 -5.90 -9.52
N PHE A 248 24.07 -7.12 -9.37
CA PHE A 248 25.20 -7.63 -10.15
C PHE A 248 25.01 -9.11 -10.51
N VAL A 249 25.58 -9.50 -11.65
CA VAL A 249 25.61 -10.86 -12.20
C VAL A 249 27.02 -11.23 -12.63
N ASP A 250 27.28 -12.52 -12.83
CA ASP A 250 28.55 -12.95 -13.42
C ASP A 250 28.67 -12.42 -14.86
N LEU A 251 29.83 -11.84 -15.20
CA LEU A 251 30.09 -11.26 -16.52
C LEU A 251 29.91 -12.29 -17.64
N SER A 252 30.26 -13.56 -17.37
CA SER A 252 30.06 -14.66 -18.31
C SER A 252 28.59 -14.84 -18.69
N ARG A 253 27.66 -14.65 -17.75
CA ARG A 253 26.22 -14.79 -17.98
C ARG A 253 25.64 -13.62 -18.75
N GLU A 254 26.09 -12.39 -18.47
CA GLU A 254 25.72 -11.22 -19.28
C GLU A 254 26.20 -11.42 -20.72
N ILE A 255 27.44 -11.87 -20.94
CA ILE A 255 27.98 -12.12 -22.29
C ILE A 255 27.22 -13.25 -23.01
N GLU A 256 26.87 -14.35 -22.33
CA GLU A 256 26.04 -15.42 -22.89
C GLU A 256 24.66 -14.88 -23.31
N TYR A 257 24.04 -14.06 -22.46
CA TYR A 257 22.80 -13.36 -22.79
C TYR A 257 22.94 -12.48 -24.03
N LEU A 258 24.03 -11.70 -24.17
CA LEU A 258 24.27 -10.88 -25.35
C LEU A 258 24.43 -11.72 -26.62
N LYS A 259 25.10 -12.87 -26.54
CA LYS A 259 25.25 -13.80 -27.68
C LYS A 259 23.89 -14.30 -28.16
N ASP A 260 23.06 -14.78 -27.24
CA ASP A 260 21.73 -15.28 -27.58
C ASP A 260 20.82 -14.16 -28.10
N TYR A 261 20.85 -13.00 -27.46
CA TYR A 261 20.11 -11.81 -27.92
C TYR A 261 20.51 -11.41 -29.35
N THR A 262 21.82 -11.30 -29.60
CA THR A 262 22.37 -10.90 -30.91
C THR A 262 22.03 -11.92 -31.98
N ALA A 263 22.17 -13.22 -31.69
CA ALA A 263 21.78 -14.29 -32.61
C ALA A 263 20.30 -14.24 -32.97
N LEU A 264 19.41 -13.92 -32.02
CA LEU A 264 17.98 -13.76 -32.29
C LEU A 264 17.68 -12.53 -33.16
N GLN A 265 18.38 -11.41 -32.96
CA GLN A 265 18.26 -10.23 -33.83
C GLN A 265 18.67 -10.55 -35.28
N LEU A 266 19.73 -11.35 -35.44
CA LEU A 266 20.24 -11.74 -36.75
C LEU A 266 19.32 -12.68 -37.53
N ILE A 267 18.36 -13.37 -36.90
CA ILE A 267 17.33 -14.15 -37.63
C ILE A 267 16.53 -13.24 -38.58
N ARG A 268 16.39 -11.97 -38.23
CA ARG A 268 15.67 -10.96 -39.02
C ARG A 268 16.57 -10.23 -40.01
N ALA A 269 17.88 -10.36 -39.86
CA ALA A 269 18.83 -9.75 -40.77
C ALA A 269 18.91 -10.58 -42.05
N ASP A 270 18.92 -9.91 -43.18
CA ASP A 270 19.22 -10.53 -44.46
C ASP A 270 20.69 -10.25 -44.87
N SER A 271 21.04 -10.61 -46.09
CA SER A 271 22.40 -10.44 -46.62
C SER A 271 22.87 -8.98 -46.74
N SER A 272 22.00 -7.98 -46.54
CA SER A 272 22.38 -6.56 -46.57
C SER A 272 23.19 -6.12 -45.34
N LEU A 273 23.21 -6.91 -44.26
CA LEU A 273 23.93 -6.58 -43.03
C LEU A 273 25.30 -7.27 -42.96
N ASP A 274 26.38 -6.49 -43.00
CA ASP A 274 27.73 -6.92 -42.61
C ASP A 274 27.84 -6.93 -41.08
N PHE A 275 27.72 -8.12 -40.48
CA PHE A 275 27.77 -8.31 -39.04
C PHE A 275 29.09 -8.94 -38.57
N SER A 276 29.70 -8.38 -37.53
CA SER A 276 30.87 -8.97 -36.87
C SER A 276 30.76 -8.97 -35.35
N TYR A 277 31.18 -10.06 -34.72
CA TYR A 277 31.24 -10.22 -33.27
C TYR A 277 32.61 -10.77 -32.87
N ALA A 278 33.27 -10.11 -31.92
CA ALA A 278 34.55 -10.55 -31.38
C ALA A 278 34.58 -10.48 -29.85
N GLU A 279 35.14 -11.51 -29.22
CA GLU A 279 35.28 -11.63 -27.78
C GLU A 279 36.66 -12.15 -27.41
N ASP A 280 37.31 -11.52 -26.43
CA ASP A 280 38.63 -11.91 -25.94
C ASP A 280 38.77 -11.63 -24.43
N GLY A 281 39.51 -12.48 -23.72
CA GLY A 281 39.77 -12.35 -22.28
C GLY A 281 39.01 -13.32 -21.36
N GLU A 282 39.40 -13.33 -20.10
CA GLU A 282 38.83 -14.20 -19.05
C GLU A 282 37.74 -13.46 -18.27
N THR A 283 36.60 -14.12 -18.07
CA THR A 283 35.40 -13.55 -17.43
C THR A 283 35.15 -14.10 -16.03
N LYS A 284 35.85 -15.18 -15.65
CA LYS A 284 35.64 -15.88 -14.39
C LYS A 284 35.85 -14.98 -13.18
N GLY A 285 34.85 -14.97 -12.29
CA GLY A 285 34.89 -14.24 -11.02
C GLY A 285 34.68 -12.72 -11.16
N LEU A 286 34.38 -12.23 -12.36
CA LEU A 286 34.02 -10.83 -12.59
C LEU A 286 32.51 -10.66 -12.60
N GLN A 287 32.05 -9.53 -12.07
CA GLN A 287 30.62 -9.22 -12.00
C GLN A 287 30.30 -7.90 -12.68
N ILE A 288 29.12 -7.83 -13.29
CA ILE A 288 28.60 -6.65 -13.98
C ILE A 288 27.13 -6.43 -13.62
N ALA A 289 26.67 -5.19 -13.65
CA ALA A 289 25.24 -4.92 -13.56
C ALA A 289 24.52 -5.39 -14.84
N PRO A 290 23.38 -6.10 -14.69
CA PRO A 290 22.70 -6.73 -15.82
C PRO A 290 22.11 -5.69 -16.78
N PHE A 291 22.02 -6.06 -18.06
CA PHE A 291 21.39 -5.28 -19.13
C PHE A 291 22.04 -3.93 -19.45
N ILE A 292 23.22 -3.62 -18.93
CA ILE A 292 23.92 -2.38 -19.30
C ILE A 292 24.40 -2.46 -20.75
N LEU A 293 24.96 -3.60 -21.15
CA LEU A 293 25.59 -3.76 -22.46
C LEU A 293 24.54 -3.92 -23.57
N VAL A 294 23.43 -4.61 -23.29
CA VAL A 294 22.40 -4.88 -24.30
C VAL A 294 21.74 -3.61 -24.83
N ASN A 295 21.65 -2.53 -24.03
CA ASN A 295 21.08 -1.26 -24.47
C ASN A 295 21.82 -0.66 -25.67
N PHE A 296 23.14 -0.84 -25.74
CA PHE A 296 23.94 -0.34 -26.86
C PHE A 296 23.79 -1.24 -28.10
N ILE A 297 23.69 -2.56 -27.91
CA ILE A 297 23.45 -3.52 -28.99
C ILE A 297 22.07 -3.32 -29.59
N GLU A 298 21.03 -3.13 -28.76
CA GLU A 298 19.69 -2.82 -29.24
C GLU A 298 19.68 -1.55 -30.08
N ASN A 299 20.35 -0.49 -29.63
CA ASN A 299 20.47 0.74 -30.41
C ASN A 299 21.15 0.49 -31.76
N ALA A 300 22.23 -0.30 -31.79
CA ALA A 300 22.91 -0.64 -33.03
C ALA A 300 22.01 -1.38 -34.02
N PHE A 301 21.21 -2.36 -33.58
CA PHE A 301 20.25 -3.04 -34.44
C PHE A 301 19.06 -2.15 -34.83
N LYS A 302 18.60 -1.27 -33.95
CA LYS A 302 17.47 -0.37 -34.20
C LYS A 302 17.80 0.70 -35.24
N TYR A 303 19.02 1.23 -35.23
CA TYR A 303 19.44 2.35 -36.09
C TYR A 303 20.42 1.93 -37.18
N GLY A 304 20.96 0.71 -37.12
CA GLY A 304 21.95 0.19 -38.04
C GLY A 304 21.48 -1.00 -38.88
N PHE A 305 20.20 -1.31 -38.89
CA PHE A 305 19.66 -2.30 -39.82
C PHE A 305 18.34 -1.84 -40.45
N ASN A 306 18.32 -1.84 -41.79
CA ASN A 306 17.14 -1.61 -42.63
C ASN A 306 17.30 -2.53 -43.86
N ALA A 307 16.28 -3.30 -44.21
CA ALA A 307 16.34 -4.28 -45.29
C ALA A 307 16.59 -3.66 -46.69
N GLU A 308 16.42 -2.34 -46.82
CA GLU A 308 16.57 -1.61 -48.07
C GLU A 308 17.99 -1.03 -48.29
N GLU A 309 18.86 -1.06 -47.27
CA GLU A 309 20.17 -0.40 -47.29
C GLU A 309 21.27 -1.34 -46.77
N ASN A 310 22.40 -1.42 -47.49
CA ASN A 310 23.57 -2.13 -46.98
C ASN A 310 24.11 -1.43 -45.74
N SER A 311 24.29 -2.19 -44.66
CA SER A 311 24.73 -1.64 -43.38
C SER A 311 25.79 -2.52 -42.74
N LYS A 312 26.43 -1.99 -41.71
CA LYS A 312 27.44 -2.69 -40.92
C LYS A 312 27.13 -2.55 -39.45
N ILE A 313 27.22 -3.65 -38.71
CA ILE A 313 27.20 -3.68 -37.24
C ILE A 313 28.41 -4.49 -36.76
N ALA A 314 29.18 -3.94 -35.82
CA ALA A 314 30.30 -4.63 -35.20
C ALA A 314 30.22 -4.54 -33.67
N ILE A 315 30.38 -5.68 -33.00
CA ILE A 315 30.39 -5.77 -31.54
C ILE A 315 31.72 -6.38 -31.11
N LYS A 316 32.41 -5.73 -30.18
CA LYS A 316 33.68 -6.21 -29.65
C LYS A 316 33.70 -6.13 -28.13
N ILE A 317 34.02 -7.24 -27.49
CA ILE A 317 34.11 -7.38 -26.03
C ILE A 317 35.51 -7.86 -25.67
N VAL A 318 36.27 -7.07 -24.91
CA VAL A 318 37.63 -7.45 -24.50
C VAL A 318 37.80 -7.22 -23.00
N VAL A 319 38.16 -8.28 -22.28
CA VAL A 319 38.41 -8.22 -20.83
C VAL A 319 39.90 -8.37 -20.57
N LYS A 320 40.52 -7.33 -19.99
CA LYS A 320 41.94 -7.34 -19.61
C LYS A 320 42.10 -6.69 -18.24
N GLU A 321 42.85 -7.34 -17.35
CA GLU A 321 43.14 -6.82 -16.00
C GLU A 321 41.88 -6.39 -15.23
N LYS A 322 40.79 -7.15 -15.37
CA LYS A 322 39.45 -6.87 -14.80
C LYS A 322 38.77 -5.60 -15.32
N ILE A 323 39.31 -5.01 -16.38
CA ILE A 323 38.67 -3.92 -17.12
C ILE A 323 37.95 -4.53 -18.33
N LEU A 324 36.64 -4.28 -18.39
CA LEU A 324 35.84 -4.57 -19.56
C LEU A 324 35.97 -3.43 -20.55
N ASN A 325 36.42 -3.73 -21.76
CA ASN A 325 36.40 -2.85 -22.91
C ASN A 325 35.32 -3.35 -23.87
N PHE A 326 34.27 -2.56 -24.03
CA PHE A 326 33.11 -2.89 -24.84
C PHE A 326 32.96 -1.85 -25.95
N ASN A 327 32.94 -2.31 -27.20
CA ASN A 327 32.76 -1.48 -28.38
C ASN A 327 31.57 -1.97 -29.20
N VAL A 328 30.72 -1.03 -29.63
CA VAL A 328 29.61 -1.28 -30.54
C VAL A 328 29.60 -0.20 -31.61
N PHE A 329 29.74 -0.62 -32.86
CA PHE A 329 29.74 0.23 -34.03
C PHE A 329 28.56 -0.12 -34.93
N ASN A 330 27.91 0.88 -35.50
CA ASN A 330 26.97 0.70 -36.60
C ASN A 330 27.00 1.85 -37.62
N HIS A 331 26.70 1.53 -38.88
CA HIS A 331 26.23 2.56 -39.82
C HIS A 331 24.83 3.03 -39.41
N ILE A 332 24.51 4.29 -39.64
CA ILE A 332 23.17 4.84 -39.40
C ILE A 332 22.41 4.72 -40.71
N VAL A 333 21.36 3.89 -40.71
CA VAL A 333 20.45 3.73 -41.85
C VAL A 333 19.17 4.53 -41.60
N SER A 334 18.67 5.20 -42.65
CA SER A 334 17.58 6.20 -42.64
C SER A 334 17.87 7.56 -41.94
N GLU A 335 17.76 8.65 -42.72
CA GLU A 335 17.87 10.06 -42.26
C GLU A 335 16.79 10.48 -41.24
N LYS A 336 15.64 9.79 -41.18
CA LYS A 336 14.52 10.18 -40.29
C LYS A 336 14.82 9.96 -38.80
N THR A 337 15.92 9.29 -38.48
CA THR A 337 16.27 8.84 -37.12
C THR A 337 17.44 9.58 -36.48
N ALA A 338 18.21 10.35 -37.26
CA ALA A 338 19.39 11.09 -36.76
C ALA A 338 19.04 12.23 -35.77
N GLY A 339 17.78 12.69 -35.76
CA GLY A 339 17.26 13.70 -34.82
C GLY A 339 16.38 13.14 -33.69
N ASP A 340 16.21 11.82 -33.60
CA ASP A 340 15.16 11.21 -32.78
C ASP A 340 15.40 11.45 -31.28
N GLN A 341 14.46 12.15 -30.63
CA GLN A 341 14.46 12.35 -29.18
C GLN A 341 14.52 11.02 -28.44
N SER A 342 14.03 9.93 -29.04
CA SER A 342 14.06 8.60 -28.42
C SER A 342 15.49 8.06 -28.21
N LEU A 343 16.41 8.29 -29.15
CA LEU A 343 17.82 7.88 -29.06
C LEU A 343 18.52 8.65 -27.92
N LYS A 344 18.28 9.97 -27.88
CA LYS A 344 18.82 10.86 -26.83
C LYS A 344 18.29 10.48 -25.44
N VAL A 345 17.02 10.12 -25.32
CA VAL A 345 16.41 9.72 -24.05
C VAL A 345 16.93 8.34 -23.59
N GLY A 346 17.00 7.36 -24.49
CA GLY A 346 17.52 6.02 -24.16
C GLY A 346 18.99 6.04 -23.70
N MET A 347 19.82 6.82 -24.39
CA MET A 347 21.23 6.98 -24.03
C MET A 347 21.44 7.79 -22.75
N LYS A 348 20.62 8.83 -22.53
CA LYS A 348 20.63 9.56 -21.26
C LYS A 348 20.33 8.64 -20.07
N ASN A 349 19.29 7.80 -20.17
CA ASN A 349 18.94 6.86 -19.10
C ASN A 349 20.06 5.85 -18.83
N THR A 350 20.67 5.32 -19.90
CA THR A 350 21.79 4.38 -19.79
C THR A 350 23.01 5.03 -19.11
N MET A 351 23.31 6.27 -19.47
CA MET A 351 24.42 7.04 -18.88
C MET A 351 24.16 7.41 -17.41
N GLU A 352 22.93 7.82 -17.06
CA GLU A 352 22.54 8.05 -15.66
C GLU A 352 22.68 6.77 -14.83
N HIS A 353 22.27 5.63 -15.37
CA HIS A 353 22.39 4.33 -14.71
C HIS A 353 23.86 3.91 -14.51
N LEU A 354 24.71 4.07 -15.54
CA LEU A 354 26.16 3.83 -15.44
C LEU A 354 26.81 4.70 -14.36
N ASN A 355 26.44 5.98 -14.27
CA ASN A 355 26.94 6.89 -13.25
C ASN A 355 26.51 6.50 -11.83
N GLN A 356 25.33 5.90 -11.68
CA GLN A 356 24.83 5.44 -10.39
C GLN A 356 25.52 4.14 -9.93
N ILE A 357 25.73 3.18 -10.83
CA ILE A 357 26.29 1.87 -10.47
C ILE A 357 27.83 1.86 -10.45
N TYR A 358 28.48 2.60 -11.36
CA TYR A 358 29.94 2.62 -11.51
C TYR A 358 30.52 4.02 -11.29
N PRO A 359 30.28 4.69 -10.16
CA PRO A 359 30.76 6.06 -9.94
C PRO A 359 32.30 6.09 -9.98
N GLY A 360 32.86 6.86 -10.92
CA GLY A 360 34.31 6.98 -11.12
C GLY A 360 35.01 5.72 -11.65
N LYS A 361 34.26 4.64 -11.95
CA LYS A 361 34.77 3.34 -12.41
C LYS A 361 34.45 3.03 -13.88
N HIS A 362 33.97 4.02 -14.63
CA HIS A 362 33.65 3.81 -16.05
C HIS A 362 34.01 5.04 -16.89
N SER A 363 34.21 4.80 -18.19
CA SER A 363 34.30 5.84 -19.20
C SER A 363 33.45 5.44 -20.41
N LEU A 364 32.57 6.32 -20.84
CA LEU A 364 31.73 6.13 -22.03
C LEU A 364 32.04 7.23 -23.03
N VAL A 365 32.52 6.85 -24.22
CA VAL A 365 32.78 7.74 -25.34
C VAL A 365 31.87 7.32 -26.49
N ILE A 366 31.10 8.28 -27.01
CA ILE A 366 30.18 8.04 -28.13
C ILE A 366 30.55 9.01 -29.26
N HIS A 367 30.83 8.45 -30.44
CA HIS A 367 31.03 9.21 -31.66
C HIS A 367 29.81 9.02 -32.57
N ASN A 368 29.23 10.13 -33.03
CA ASN A 368 28.13 10.13 -33.98
C ASN A 368 28.40 11.26 -34.98
N ASP A 369 28.67 10.90 -36.23
CA ASP A 369 28.95 11.83 -37.33
C ASP A 369 27.76 11.99 -38.31
N GLY A 370 26.61 11.39 -37.99
CA GLY A 370 25.42 11.37 -38.85
C GLY A 370 25.35 10.19 -39.81
N ASN A 371 26.48 9.53 -40.10
CA ASN A 371 26.55 8.34 -40.95
C ASN A 371 26.90 7.08 -40.16
N THR A 372 27.62 7.24 -39.05
CA THR A 372 28.07 6.16 -38.18
C THR A 372 27.82 6.50 -36.72
N PHE A 373 27.65 5.45 -35.92
CA PHE A 373 27.49 5.54 -34.48
C PHE A 373 28.45 4.55 -33.83
N ASP A 374 29.40 5.05 -33.04
CA ASP A 374 30.44 4.24 -32.39
C ASP A 374 30.44 4.49 -30.88
N VAL A 375 30.18 3.43 -30.11
CA VAL A 375 30.15 3.43 -28.66
C VAL A 375 31.37 2.71 -28.13
N ASN A 376 32.14 3.40 -27.30
CA ASN A 376 33.30 2.86 -26.59
C ASN A 376 33.07 2.99 -25.08
N LEU A 377 32.78 1.87 -24.43
CA LEU A 377 32.56 1.78 -23.00
C LEU A 377 33.72 1.03 -22.34
N LYS A 378 34.28 1.61 -21.29
CA LYS A 378 35.20 0.93 -20.38
C LYS A 378 34.61 0.90 -18.99
N ILE A 379 34.66 -0.25 -18.33
CA ILE A 379 34.22 -0.42 -16.93
C ILE A 379 35.32 -1.16 -16.17
N ASP A 380 35.72 -0.60 -15.03
CA ASP A 380 36.52 -1.30 -14.02
C ASP A 380 35.61 -2.18 -13.16
N LEU A 381 35.84 -3.49 -13.21
CA LEU A 381 35.03 -4.51 -12.54
C LEU A 381 35.60 -4.93 -11.17
N ASN A 382 36.57 -4.18 -10.62
CA ASN A 382 37.12 -4.40 -9.28
C ASN A 382 36.20 -3.96 -8.13
#